data_AF-A0A3N2D7A3-F1
#
_entry.id   AF-A0A3N2D7A3-F1
#
_cell.length_a   1.000
_cell.length_b   1.000
_cell.length_c   1.000
_cell.angle_alpha   90.00
_cell.angle_beta   90.00
_cell.angle_gamma   90.00
#
_symmetry.space_group_name_H-M   'P 1'
#
loop_
_entity.id
_entity.type
_entity.pdbx_description
1 polymer ?
#
loop_
_entity_poly.entity_id
_entity_poly.type
_entity_poly.pdbx_seq_one_letter_code
_entity_poly.pdbx_strand_id
1 'polypeptide(L)'
;MLAVRTDESHTLGMTVTTIKVDVQLRDRLKAQAQRHGRTLGEHLVTLAEDEERRDRFASVRRAMLAHPADAAYEAETRSWLNDAWS
;
A
#
# COMPACT_ATOMS: atom_id res chain seq x y z
N MET A 1 -35.35 25.30 -1.40
CA MET A 1 -34.95 25.12 -2.81
C MET A 1 -33.44 25.37 -2.93
N LEU A 2 -32.63 24.33 -2.84
CA LEU A 2 -31.41 24.16 -3.65
C LEU A 2 -30.98 22.71 -3.53
N ALA A 3 -31.07 21.97 -4.64
CA ALA A 3 -30.74 20.56 -4.71
C ALA A 3 -29.22 20.38 -4.65
N VAL A 4 -28.74 19.64 -3.65
CA VAL A 4 -27.39 19.07 -3.68
C VAL A 4 -27.45 17.89 -4.65
N ARG A 5 -27.11 18.13 -5.91
CA ARG A 5 -26.65 17.06 -6.79
C ARG A 5 -25.18 16.82 -6.48
N THR A 6 -24.91 15.73 -5.77
CA THR A 6 -23.60 15.09 -5.83
C THR A 6 -23.76 13.84 -6.68
N ASP A 7 -23.55 14.00 -7.97
CA ASP A 7 -23.06 12.91 -8.80
C ASP A 7 -22.08 13.53 -9.80
N GLU A 8 -20.80 13.54 -9.40
CA GLU A 8 -19.71 13.65 -10.34
C GLU A 8 -18.78 12.48 -10.06
N SER A 9 -19.26 11.30 -10.44
CA SER A 9 -18.39 10.17 -10.75
C SER A 9 -17.40 10.61 -11.83
N HIS A 10 -16.26 11.16 -11.40
CA HIS A 10 -15.15 11.50 -12.29
C HIS A 10 -14.53 10.18 -12.77
N THR A 11 -14.90 9.74 -13.97
CA THR A 11 -14.06 8.86 -14.78
C THR A 11 -12.79 9.65 -15.14
N LEU A 12 -11.84 9.72 -14.22
CA LEU A 12 -10.47 10.11 -14.54
C LEU A 12 -9.95 9.09 -15.55
N GLY A 13 -10.02 9.44 -16.85
CA GLY A 13 -9.40 8.64 -17.90
C GLY A 13 -7.92 8.42 -17.56
N MET A 14 -7.44 7.18 -17.69
CA MET A 14 -6.02 6.89 -17.42
C MET A 14 -5.13 7.73 -18.33
N THR A 15 -4.35 8.63 -17.73
CA THR A 15 -3.33 9.39 -18.45
C THR A 15 -2.07 8.54 -18.54
N VAL A 16 -1.63 8.25 -19.77
CA VAL A 16 -0.43 7.45 -20.01
C VAL A 16 0.76 8.38 -20.18
N THR A 17 1.83 8.13 -19.42
CA THR A 17 3.11 8.83 -19.56
C THR A 17 4.24 7.83 -19.79
N THR A 18 5.38 8.31 -20.29
CA THR A 18 6.56 7.47 -20.56
C THR A 18 7.69 7.85 -19.61
N ILE A 19 8.30 6.85 -18.97
CA ILE A 19 9.49 7.01 -18.12
C ILE A 19 10.70 6.51 -18.90
N LYS A 20 11.76 7.33 -19.00
CA LYS A 20 13.02 6.91 -19.60
C LYS A 20 13.85 6.14 -18.57
N VAL A 21 14.29 4.95 -18.97
CA VAL A 21 15.16 4.07 -18.19
C VAL A 21 16.24 3.49 -19.11
N ASP A 22 17.30 2.97 -18.51
CA ASP A 22 18.30 2.16 -19.21
C ASP A 22 17.68 0.89 -19.82
N VAL A 23 18.27 0.40 -20.92
CA VAL A 23 17.77 -0.76 -21.66
C VAL A 23 17.81 -2.02 -20.80
N GLN A 24 18.91 -2.24 -20.07
CA GLN A 24 19.07 -3.41 -19.20
C GLN A 24 18.01 -3.40 -18.08
N LEU A 25 17.71 -2.22 -17.52
CA LEU A 25 16.64 -2.10 -16.53
C LEU A 25 15.27 -2.42 -17.11
N ARG A 26 14.92 -1.85 -18.27
CA ARG A 26 13.65 -2.14 -18.96
C ARG A 26 13.49 -3.64 -19.22
N ASP A 27 14.53 -4.29 -19.71
CA ASP A 27 14.48 -5.71 -20.07
C ASP A 27 14.35 -6.60 -18.84
N ARG A 28 15.03 -6.25 -17.74
CA ARG A 28 14.83 -6.90 -16.44
C ARG A 28 13.40 -6.75 -15.94
N LEU A 29 12.83 -5.55 -16.01
CA LEU A 29 11.44 -5.31 -15.58
C LEU A 29 10.44 -6.08 -16.45
N LYS A 30 10.68 -6.17 -17.76
CA LYS A 30 9.85 -6.96 -18.67
C LYS A 30 9.91 -8.45 -18.35
N ALA A 31 11.10 -8.99 -18.09
CA ALA A 31 11.27 -10.39 -17.68
C ALA A 31 10.59 -10.68 -16.33
N GLN A 32 10.65 -9.75 -15.39
CA GLN A 32 9.91 -9.85 -14.13
C GLN A 32 8.39 -9.90 -14.38
N ALA A 33 7.85 -8.95 -15.15
CA ALA A 33 6.44 -8.90 -15.48
C ALA A 33 5.94 -10.20 -16.12
N GLN A 34 6.69 -10.75 -17.08
CA GLN A 34 6.37 -12.02 -17.74
C GLN A 34 6.30 -13.20 -16.76
N ARG A 35 7.21 -13.29 -15.79
CA ARG A 35 7.17 -14.36 -14.76
C ARG A 35 5.91 -14.30 -13.90
N HIS A 36 5.33 -13.11 -13.75
CA HIS A 36 4.11 -12.90 -12.98
C HIS A 36 2.84 -12.87 -13.86
N GLY A 37 2.96 -13.11 -15.17
CA GLY A 37 1.83 -13.07 -16.11
C GLY A 37 1.23 -11.66 -16.28
N ARG A 38 2.05 -10.60 -16.10
CA ARG A 38 1.63 -9.20 -16.11
C ARG A 38 2.23 -8.44 -17.30
N THR A 39 1.57 -7.37 -17.70
CA THR A 39 2.18 -6.32 -18.52
C THR A 39 3.23 -5.54 -17.73
N LEU A 40 4.10 -4.81 -18.42
CA LEU A 40 5.11 -3.96 -17.76
C LEU A 40 4.44 -2.87 -16.88
N GLY A 41 3.33 -2.29 -17.35
CA GLY A 41 2.58 -1.27 -16.60
C GLY A 41 1.99 -1.83 -15.31
N GLU A 42 1.30 -2.97 -15.37
CA GLU A 42 0.75 -3.64 -14.18
C GLU A 42 1.86 -4.04 -13.19
N HIS A 43 3.00 -4.51 -13.70
CA HIS A 43 4.14 -4.84 -12.86
C HIS A 43 4.69 -3.61 -12.12
N LEU A 44 4.78 -2.46 -12.79
CA LEU A 44 5.18 -1.20 -12.16
C LEU A 44 4.17 -0.75 -11.10
N VAL A 45 2.86 -0.90 -11.34
CA VAL A 45 1.81 -0.62 -10.35
C VAL A 45 2.00 -1.51 -9.11
N THR A 46 2.16 -2.82 -9.30
CA THR A 46 2.38 -3.73 -8.15
C THR A 46 3.66 -3.40 -7.39
N LEU A 47 4.75 -3.04 -8.08
CA LEU A 47 5.98 -2.63 -7.40
C LEU A 47 5.79 -1.38 -6.54
N ALA A 48 5.01 -0.41 -7.02
CA ALA A 48 4.68 0.80 -6.26
C ALA A 48 3.82 0.47 -5.03
N GLU A 49 2.74 -0.30 -5.20
CA GLU A 49 1.86 -0.71 -4.09
C GLU A 49 2.61 -1.51 -3.02
N ASP A 50 3.52 -2.39 -3.44
CA ASP A 50 4.35 -3.16 -2.54
C ASP A 50 5.29 -2.28 -1.73
N GLU A 51 5.88 -1.25 -2.35
CA GLU A 51 6.75 -0.31 -1.66
C GLU A 51 5.97 0.56 -0.67
N GLU A 52 4.83 1.09 -1.08
CA GLU A 52 3.92 1.83 -0.19
C GLU A 52 3.51 0.98 1.03
N ARG A 53 3.27 -0.33 0.82
CA ARG A 53 2.98 -1.25 1.92
C ARG A 53 4.17 -1.41 2.85
N ARG A 54 5.39 -1.56 2.32
CA ARG A 54 6.62 -1.65 3.13
C ARG A 54 6.83 -0.38 3.94
N ASP A 55 6.61 0.79 3.35
CA ASP A 55 6.75 2.08 4.01
C ASP A 55 5.74 2.25 5.15
N ARG A 56 4.47 1.86 4.92
CA ARG A 56 3.45 1.89 5.98
C ARG A 56 3.85 1.00 7.17
N PHE A 57 4.32 -0.23 6.91
CA PHE A 57 4.77 -1.12 7.99
C PHE A 57 6.04 -0.62 8.68
N ALA A 58 6.99 -0.08 7.93
CA ALA A 58 8.19 0.53 8.51
C ALA A 58 7.85 1.73 9.40
N SER A 59 6.85 2.53 9.00
CA SER A 59 6.36 3.66 9.79
C SER A 59 5.75 3.20 11.11
N VAL A 60 4.85 2.21 11.09
CA VAL A 60 4.25 1.63 12.31
C VAL A 60 5.34 1.05 13.22
N ARG A 61 6.30 0.30 12.67
CA ARG A 61 7.42 -0.25 13.44
C ARG A 61 8.23 0.85 14.13
N ARG A 62 8.52 1.95 13.43
CA ARG A 62 9.24 3.09 14.02
C ARG A 62 8.43 3.74 15.15
N ALA A 63 7.12 3.91 14.96
CA ALA A 63 6.24 4.47 15.98
C ALA A 63 6.23 3.61 17.25
N MET A 64 6.12 2.28 17.11
CA MET A 64 6.15 1.35 18.25
C MET A 64 7.51 1.35 18.99
N LEU A 65 8.62 1.56 18.28
CA LEU A 65 9.94 1.66 18.91
C LEU A 65 10.13 3.00 19.63
N ALA A 66 9.60 4.08 19.06
CA ALA A 66 9.67 5.42 19.68
C ALA A 66 8.72 5.54 20.87
N HIS A 67 7.60 4.84 20.82
CA HIS A 67 6.56 4.82 21.85
C HIS A 67 6.30 3.36 22.26
N PRO A 68 7.18 2.78 23.09
CA PRO A 68 6.98 1.42 23.58
C PRO A 68 5.67 1.34 24.37
N ALA A 69 5.09 0.14 24.41
CA ALA A 69 3.89 -0.15 25.18
C ALA A 69 4.06 0.29 26.64
N ASP A 70 3.06 1.01 27.16
CA ASP A 70 2.98 1.37 28.55
C ASP A 70 2.13 0.37 29.35
N ALA A 71 2.08 0.54 30.66
CA ALA A 71 1.34 -0.35 31.55
C ALA A 71 -0.17 -0.38 31.24
N ALA A 72 -0.73 0.70 30.67
CA ALA A 72 -2.14 0.75 30.28
C ALA A 72 -2.38 -0.12 29.04
N TYR A 73 -1.53 0.00 28.01
CA TYR A 73 -1.57 -0.87 26.83
C TYR A 73 -1.43 -2.35 27.20
N GLU A 74 -0.52 -2.69 28.12
CA GLU A 74 -0.36 -4.07 28.59
C GLU A 74 -1.60 -4.60 29.33
N ALA A 75 -2.23 -3.77 30.15
CA ALA A 75 -3.44 -4.14 30.90
C ALA A 75 -4.62 -4.40 29.95
N GLU A 76 -4.82 -3.54 28.95
CA GLU A 76 -5.86 -3.70 27.92
C GLU A 76 -5.58 -4.92 27.03
N THR A 77 -4.34 -5.09 26.57
CA THR A 77 -3.97 -6.26 25.75
C THR A 77 -4.24 -7.57 26.51
N ARG A 78 -3.96 -7.59 27.82
CA ARG A 78 -4.19 -8.76 28.68
C ARG A 78 -5.68 -9.08 28.84
N SER A 79 -6.55 -8.08 28.96
CA SER A 79 -8.00 -8.35 29.04
C SER A 79 -8.53 -8.93 27.73
N TRP A 80 -8.12 -8.39 26.58
CA TRP A 80 -8.58 -8.88 25.27
C TRP A 80 -8.12 -10.32 24.99
N LEU A 81 -6.89 -10.67 25.38
CA LEU A 81 -6.36 -12.03 25.20
C LEU A 81 -7.05 -13.05 26.12
N ASN A 82 -7.52 -12.62 27.30
CA ASN A 82 -8.22 -13.48 28.25
C ASN A 82 -9.70 -13.66 27.88
N ASP A 83 -10.34 -12.66 27.28
CA ASP A 83 -11.75 -12.67 26.87
C ASP A 83 -11.97 -13.30 25.47
N ALA A 84 -10.90 -13.70 24.76
CA ALA A 84 -10.99 -14.16 23.38
C ALA A 84 -11.63 -15.56 23.19
N TRP A 85 -11.86 -16.33 24.27
CA TRP A 85 -12.35 -17.72 24.18
C TRP A 85 -13.23 -18.17 25.36
N SER A 86 -13.96 -17.27 26.02
CA SER A 86 -15.02 -17.60 27.01
C SER A 86 -16.39 -17.25 26.47
#